data_AF-A0A0Q5UYI5-F1
#
_entry.id   AF-A0A0Q5UYI5-F1
#
_cell.length_a   1.000
_cell.length_b   1.000
_cell.length_c   1.000
_cell.angle_alpha   90.00
_cell.angle_beta   90.00
_cell.angle_gamma   90.00
#
_symmetry.space_group_name_H-M   'P 1'
#
loop_
_entity.id
_entity.type
_entity.pdbx_description
1 polymer ?
#
loop_
_entity_poly.entity_id
_entity_poly.type
_entity_poly.pdbx_seq_one_letter_code
_entity_poly.pdbx_strand_id
1 'polypeptide(L)'
;MTRIIYLSPGEQMPDRGDDEPWLIVEASDDGRFFGTGAAWNPSGEWVGYGSLPENDGAFADAVAAAERWAAEYNVPAIWVQTAP
;
A
#
# COMPACT_ATOMS: atom_id res chain seq x y z
N MET A 1 -0.44 -14.98 0.72
CA MET A 1 0.85 -14.38 1.12
C MET A 1 1.13 -13.26 0.16
N THR A 2 1.03 -12.02 0.65
CA THR A 2 1.27 -10.80 -0.12
C THR A 2 2.76 -10.61 -0.33
N ARG A 3 3.17 -10.18 -1.52
CA ARG A 3 4.57 -9.91 -1.85
C ARG A 3 4.90 -8.45 -1.55
N ILE A 4 6.05 -8.18 -0.96
CA ILE A 4 6.56 -6.82 -0.85
C ILE A 4 7.52 -6.57 -2.02
N ILE A 5 7.25 -5.53 -2.81
CA ILE A 5 8.01 -5.16 -4.00
C ILE A 5 8.58 -3.76 -3.76
N TYR A 6 9.91 -3.66 -3.65
CA TYR A 6 10.59 -2.37 -3.53
C TYR A 6 10.79 -1.75 -4.90
N LEU A 7 10.30 -0.53 -5.07
CA LEU A 7 10.48 0.27 -6.28
C LEU A 7 11.83 0.97 -6.23
N SER A 8 12.50 1.02 -7.37
CA SER A 8 13.70 1.85 -7.56
C SER A 8 13.35 3.34 -7.46
N PRO A 9 14.29 4.24 -7.15
CA PRO A 9 14.03 5.66 -7.17
C PRO A 9 13.51 6.12 -8.54
N GLY A 10 12.34 6.79 -8.57
CA GLY A 10 11.67 7.23 -9.80
C GLY A 10 10.94 6.12 -10.57
N GLU A 11 10.95 4.88 -10.10
CA GLU A 11 10.10 3.81 -10.61
C GLU A 11 8.69 3.97 -10.05
N GLN A 12 7.69 3.91 -10.92
CA GLN A 12 6.29 3.99 -10.51
C GLN A 12 5.73 2.59 -10.30
N MET A 13 4.75 2.46 -9.39
CA MET A 13 3.91 1.27 -9.35
C MET A 13 3.29 1.05 -10.74
N PRO A 14 3.32 -0.18 -11.27
CA PRO A 14 2.65 -0.49 -12.53
C PRO A 14 1.17 -0.09 -12.47
N ASP A 15 0.65 0.46 -13.55
CA ASP A 15 -0.78 0.68 -13.68
C ASP A 15 -1.52 -0.66 -13.54
N ARG A 16 -2.45 -0.73 -12.59
CA ARG A 16 -3.26 -1.91 -12.29
C ARG A 16 -4.64 -1.82 -12.96
N GLY A 17 -4.96 -0.69 -13.62
CA GLY A 17 -6.30 -0.39 -14.09
C GLY A 17 -7.27 -0.07 -12.95
N ASP A 18 -8.52 0.19 -13.30
CA ASP A 18 -9.53 0.71 -12.36
C ASP A 18 -10.05 -0.35 -11.37
N ASP A 19 -10.00 -1.63 -11.74
CA ASP A 19 -10.67 -2.73 -11.01
C ASP A 19 -9.72 -3.76 -10.40
N GLU A 20 -8.41 -3.69 -10.65
CA GLU A 20 -7.47 -4.63 -10.04
C GLU A 20 -6.96 -4.12 -8.68
N PRO A 21 -6.96 -4.97 -7.63
CA PRO A 21 -6.46 -4.59 -6.33
C PRO A 21 -5.01 -4.09 -6.38
N TRP A 22 -4.75 -3.01 -5.65
CA TRP A 22 -3.45 -2.37 -5.56
C TRP A 22 -3.22 -1.77 -4.16
N LEU A 23 -1.96 -1.62 -3.77
CA LEU A 23 -1.59 -1.14 -2.44
C LEU A 23 -0.13 -0.68 -2.42
N ILE A 24 0.10 0.61 -2.24
CA ILE A 24 1.43 1.21 -2.18
C ILE A 24 1.71 1.79 -0.80
N VAL A 25 2.96 1.69 -0.35
CA VAL A 25 3.51 2.43 0.79
C VAL A 25 4.57 3.38 0.26
N GLU A 26 4.43 4.67 0.54
CA GLU A 26 5.24 5.74 -0.02
C GLU A 26 5.93 6.53 1.08
N ALA A 27 7.19 6.89 0.86
CA ALA A 27 7.90 7.88 1.64
C ALA A 27 7.38 9.29 1.29
N SER A 28 7.24 10.13 2.30
CA SER A 28 6.96 11.56 2.16
C SER A 28 8.22 12.39 2.34
N ASP A 29 8.20 13.63 1.85
CA ASP A 29 9.31 14.59 1.96
C ASP A 29 9.72 14.90 3.42
N ASP A 30 8.81 14.68 4.37
CA ASP A 30 9.06 14.87 5.80
C ASP A 30 9.65 13.64 6.51
N GLY A 31 9.99 12.59 5.74
CA GLY A 31 10.61 11.36 6.23
C GLY A 31 9.62 10.36 6.83
N ARG A 32 8.31 10.62 6.75
CA ARG A 32 7.26 9.66 7.13
C ARG A 32 6.91 8.73 5.99
N PHE A 33 6.28 7.61 6.34
CA PHE A 33 5.70 6.67 5.39
C PHE A 33 4.20 6.62 5.57
N PHE A 34 3.46 6.54 4.46
CA PHE A 34 2.01 6.37 4.45
C PHE A 34 1.64 5.32 3.40
N GLY A 35 0.46 4.71 3.55
CA GLY A 35 -0.01 3.67 2.67
C GLY A 35 -1.36 4.02 2.05
N THR A 36 -1.52 3.73 0.77
CA THR A 36 -2.78 3.89 0.04
C THR A 36 -3.05 2.67 -0.83
N GLY A 37 -4.31 2.34 -1.05
CA GLY A 37 -4.66 1.15 -1.80
C GLY A 37 -6.14 1.08 -2.13
N ALA A 38 -6.50 0.10 -2.94
CA ALA A 38 -7.89 -0.25 -3.18
C ALA A 38 -8.04 -1.73 -3.55
N ALA A 39 -9.16 -2.32 -3.17
CA ALA A 39 -9.45 -3.73 -3.38
C ALA A 39 -10.96 -4.01 -3.32
N TRP A 40 -11.34 -5.22 -3.71
CA TRP A 40 -12.69 -5.74 -3.53
C TRP A 40 -12.86 -6.37 -2.15
N ASN A 41 -13.88 -5.97 -1.41
CA ASN A 41 -14.28 -6.67 -0.18
C ASN A 41 -15.02 -7.99 -0.51
N PRO A 42 -15.23 -8.89 0.47
CA PRO A 42 -15.96 -10.14 0.24
C PRO A 42 -17.41 -9.98 -0.24
N SER A 43 -18.02 -8.81 -0.06
CA SER A 43 -19.36 -8.47 -0.54
C SER A 43 -19.37 -8.01 -2.00
N GLY A 44 -18.21 -7.83 -2.63
CA GLY A 44 -18.08 -7.33 -3.99
C GLY A 44 -18.15 -5.81 -4.10
N GLU A 45 -17.87 -5.07 -3.03
CA GLU A 45 -17.75 -3.61 -3.05
C GLU A 45 -16.28 -3.19 -3.18
N TRP A 46 -16.02 -2.13 -3.96
CA TRP A 46 -14.70 -1.53 -4.08
C TRP A 46 -14.44 -0.64 -2.86
N VAL A 47 -13.36 -0.95 -2.13
CA VAL A 47 -12.98 -0.25 -0.90
C VAL A 47 -11.58 0.34 -1.02
N GLY A 48 -11.41 1.53 -0.46
CA GLY A 48 -10.12 2.21 -0.37
C GLY A 48 -9.40 1.92 0.94
N TYR A 49 -8.08 1.86 0.86
CA TYR A 49 -7.16 1.93 1.98
C TYR A 49 -6.52 3.31 2.03
N GLY A 50 -6.57 3.92 3.21
CA GLY A 50 -5.71 5.02 3.59
C GLY A 50 -5.14 4.70 4.96
N SER A 51 -3.82 4.82 5.11
CA SER A 51 -3.17 4.66 6.40
C SER A 51 -3.70 5.69 7.40
N LEU A 52 -3.81 5.25 8.66
CA LEU A 52 -4.23 6.11 9.75
C LEU A 52 -3.03 6.94 10.24
N PRO A 53 -3.24 8.14 10.81
CA PRO A 53 -2.16 9.00 11.32
C PRO A 53 -1.21 8.33 12.30
N GLU A 54 -1.68 7.31 13.04
CA GLU A 54 -0.88 6.51 13.97
C GLU A 54 0.11 5.56 13.29
N ASN A 55 -0.15 5.19 12.04
CA ASN A 55 0.72 4.38 11.20
C ASN A 55 1.52 5.25 10.19
N ASP A 56 1.17 6.53 10.05
CA ASP A 56 1.83 7.52 9.20
C ASP A 56 3.09 8.07 9.86
N GLY A 57 4.16 7.28 9.81
CA GLY A 57 5.39 7.61 10.50
C GLY A 57 6.53 6.70 10.11
N ALA A 58 6.82 5.72 10.96
CA ALA A 58 7.93 4.80 10.71
C ALA A 58 7.57 3.82 9.58
N PHE A 59 8.56 3.50 8.75
CA PHE A 59 8.45 2.52 7.67
C PHE A 59 7.84 1.19 8.13
N ALA A 60 8.31 0.68 9.28
CA ALA A 60 7.85 -0.61 9.80
C ALA A 60 6.35 -0.59 10.16
N ASP A 61 5.84 0.53 10.69
CA ASP A 61 4.44 0.66 11.09
C ASP A 61 3.54 0.77 9.86
N ALA A 62 3.94 1.58 8.86
CA ALA A 62 3.23 1.71 7.59
C ALA A 62 3.15 0.37 6.84
N VAL A 63 4.27 -0.37 6.76
CA VAL A 63 4.28 -1.71 6.13
C VAL A 63 3.43 -2.70 6.91
N ALA A 64 3.52 -2.73 8.24
CA ALA A 64 2.71 -3.65 9.04
C ALA A 64 1.21 -3.38 8.92
N ALA A 65 0.81 -2.11 8.82
CA ALA A 65 -0.58 -1.72 8.58
C ALA A 65 -1.04 -2.14 7.18
N ALA A 66 -0.21 -1.92 6.15
CA ALA A 66 -0.47 -2.34 4.78
C ALA A 66 -0.56 -3.88 4.66
N GLU A 67 0.32 -4.64 5.32
CA GLU A 67 0.27 -6.10 5.34
C GLU A 67 -1.02 -6.65 5.93
N ARG A 68 -1.51 -6.05 7.04
CA ARG A 68 -2.79 -6.45 7.65
C ARG A 68 -3.96 -6.21 6.69
N TRP A 69 -3.99 -5.04 6.07
CA TRP A 69 -5.04 -4.70 5.11
C TRP A 69 -4.96 -5.58 3.85
N ALA A 70 -3.76 -5.81 3.30
CA ALA A 70 -3.56 -6.70 2.16
C ALA A 70 -4.03 -8.13 2.46
N ALA A 71 -3.80 -8.63 3.68
CA ALA A 71 -4.25 -9.94 4.10
C ALA A 71 -5.78 -10.02 4.21
N GLU A 72 -6.43 -8.97 4.70
CA GLU A 72 -7.89 -8.89 4.81
C GLU A 72 -8.57 -8.88 3.43
N TYR A 73 -8.03 -8.12 2.48
CA TYR A 73 -8.63 -7.91 1.15
C TYR A 73 -7.96 -8.72 0.01
N ASN A 74 -7.11 -9.69 0.35
CA ASN A 74 -6.39 -10.57 -0.59
C ASN A 74 -5.59 -9.82 -1.66
N VAL A 75 -4.96 -8.70 -1.30
CA VAL A 75 -4.12 -7.94 -2.23
C VAL A 75 -2.81 -8.69 -2.47
N PRO A 76 -2.43 -8.96 -3.74
CA PRO A 76 -1.32 -9.86 -4.05
C PRO A 76 0.07 -9.24 -3.81
N ALA A 77 0.18 -7.92 -3.87
CA ALA A 77 1.44 -7.21 -3.67
C ALA A 77 1.25 -5.89 -2.93
N ILE A 78 2.26 -5.52 -2.14
CA ILE A 78 2.49 -4.19 -1.59
C ILE A 78 3.68 -3.63 -2.33
N TRP A 79 3.49 -2.50 -3.02
CA TRP A 79 4.58 -1.75 -3.62
C TRP A 79 5.13 -0.78 -2.58
N VAL A 80 6.45 -0.64 -2.53
CA VAL A 80 7.12 0.19 -1.54
C VAL A 80 8.04 1.16 -2.26
N GLN A 81 7.74 2.45 -2.12
CA GLN A 81 8.58 3.53 -2.59
C GLN A 81 9.30 4.15 -1.37
N THR A 82 10.61 3.93 -1.26
CA THR A 82 11.42 4.42 -0.12
C THR A 82 12.02 5.80 -0.33
N ALA A 83 11.90 6.36 -1.53
CA ALA A 83 12.35 7.69 -1.87
C ALA A 83 11.12 8.52 -2.30
N PRO A 84 10.90 9.72 -1.74
CA PRO A 84 9.82 10.60 -2.19
C PRO A 84 10.00 11.01 -3.67
#